data_AF-A0A5J4N9M4-F1
#
_entry.id   AF-A0A5J4N9M4-F1
#
_cell.length_a   1.000
_cell.length_b   1.000
_cell.length_c   1.000
_cell.angle_alpha   90.00
_cell.angle_beta   90.00
_cell.angle_gamma   90.00
#
_symmetry.space_group_name_H-M   'P 1'
#
loop_
_entity.id
_entity.type
_entity.pdbx_description
1 polymer ?
#
loop_
_entity_poly.entity_id
_entity_poly.type
_entity_poly.pdbx_seq_one_letter_code
_entity_poly.pdbx_strand_id
1 'polypeptide(L)'
;MVRNAEQYAEADKQRRELVEVINQAEGIVHDTESKIAEYKDQLPADERESLGKQIEELRAKLNNKENETVESIRTATNNLQQASLKLFELAYKKMASDQSSSTKSDQSSEKQQT
;
A
#
# COMPACT_ATOMS: atom_id res chain seq x y z
N MET A 1 -21.31 2.07 41.23
CA MET A 1 -20.18 2.92 40.81
C MET A 1 -19.16 2.15 39.96
N VAL A 2 -18.85 0.87 40.24
CA VAL A 2 -17.90 0.05 39.47
C VAL A 2 -18.30 -0.15 37.99
N ARG A 3 -19.57 -0.47 37.71
CA ARG A 3 -20.07 -0.68 36.33
C ARG A 3 -19.96 0.54 35.40
N ASN A 4 -20.01 1.77 35.94
CA ASN A 4 -19.85 2.97 35.11
C ASN A 4 -18.37 3.17 34.78
N ALA A 5 -17.46 2.97 35.75
CA ALA A 5 -16.03 3.15 35.53
C ALA A 5 -15.46 2.20 34.45
N GLU A 6 -15.94 0.96 34.38
CA GLU A 6 -15.53 -0.02 33.36
C GLU A 6 -15.98 0.37 31.94
N GLN A 7 -17.21 0.88 31.78
CA GLN A 7 -17.72 1.32 30.48
C GLN A 7 -16.98 2.53 29.92
N TYR A 8 -16.61 3.49 30.78
CA TYR A 8 -15.80 4.64 30.36
C TYR A 8 -14.37 4.21 29.99
N ALA A 9 -13.78 3.26 30.72
CA ALA A 9 -12.45 2.74 30.41
C ALA A 9 -12.40 2.03 29.05
N GLU A 10 -13.44 1.27 28.70
CA GLU A 10 -13.51 0.58 27.41
C GLU A 10 -13.77 1.54 26.25
N ALA A 11 -14.67 2.51 26.42
CA ALA A 11 -14.94 3.53 25.40
C ALA A 11 -13.71 4.43 25.12
N ASP A 12 -12.97 4.82 26.15
CA ASP A 12 -11.73 5.59 25.98
C ASP A 12 -10.64 4.77 25.30
N LYS A 13 -10.51 3.49 25.63
CA LYS A 13 -9.57 2.58 24.95
C LYS A 13 -9.90 2.46 23.47
N GLN A 14 -11.18 2.29 23.11
CA GLN A 14 -11.62 2.21 21.72
C GLN A 14 -11.36 3.51 20.96
N ARG A 15 -11.63 4.68 21.55
CA ARG A 15 -11.30 5.96 20.90
C ARG A 15 -9.81 6.11 20.65
N ARG A 16 -8.98 5.76 21.64
CA ARG A 16 -7.53 5.82 21.49
C ARG A 16 -7.05 4.90 20.38
N GLU A 17 -7.53 3.65 20.36
CA GLU A 17 -7.18 2.68 19.33
C GLU A 17 -7.62 3.12 17.94
N LEU A 18 -8.81 3.73 17.81
CA LEU A 18 -9.29 4.30 16.57
C LEU A 18 -8.36 5.40 16.05
N VAL A 19 -7.95 6.33 16.91
CA VAL A 19 -7.02 7.41 16.55
C VAL A 19 -5.66 6.86 16.13
N GLU A 20 -5.12 5.87 16.85
CA GLU A 20 -3.85 5.23 16.50
C GLU A 20 -3.92 4.53 15.13
N VAL A 21 -5.00 3.80 14.87
CA VAL A 21 -5.21 3.13 13.57
C VAL A 21 -5.41 4.15 12.44
N ILE A 22 -6.12 5.24 12.67
CA ILE A 22 -6.29 6.33 11.69
C ILE A 22 -4.94 6.94 11.33
N ASN A 23 -4.12 7.29 12.33
CA ASN A 23 -2.81 7.89 12.08
C ASN A 23 -1.90 6.93 11.30
N GLN A 24 -1.95 5.63 11.63
CA GLN A 24 -1.21 4.61 10.90
C GLN A 24 -1.71 4.48 9.44
N ALA A 25 -3.02 4.50 9.24
CA ALA A 25 -3.64 4.40 7.92
C ALA A 25 -3.29 5.60 7.04
N GLU A 26 -3.35 6.83 7.57
CA GLU A 26 -2.96 8.05 6.87
C GLU A 26 -1.48 8.02 6.46
N GLY A 27 -0.60 7.55 7.35
CA GLY A 27 0.82 7.36 7.04
C GLY A 27 1.04 6.36 5.90
N ILE A 28 0.38 5.19 5.96
CA ILE A 28 0.51 4.17 4.91
C ILE A 28 -0.06 4.66 3.58
N VAL A 29 -1.18 5.38 3.58
CA VAL A 29 -1.74 6.00 2.36
C VAL A 29 -0.71 6.92 1.73
N HIS A 30 -0.17 7.86 2.51
CA HIS A 30 0.80 8.82 1.98
C HIS A 30 2.05 8.13 1.46
N ASP A 31 2.64 7.21 2.23
CA ASP A 31 3.85 6.47 1.84
C ASP A 31 3.62 5.68 0.54
N THR A 32 2.45 5.07 0.40
CA THR A 32 2.11 4.28 -0.78
C THR A 32 1.88 5.17 -2.00
N GLU A 33 1.17 6.29 -1.86
CA GLU A 33 1.01 7.28 -2.92
C GLU A 33 2.36 7.81 -3.42
N SER A 34 3.26 8.18 -2.50
CA SER A 34 4.59 8.67 -2.83
C SER A 34 5.40 7.64 -3.60
N LYS A 35 5.44 6.40 -3.12
CA LYS A 35 6.18 5.32 -3.80
C LYS A 35 5.57 4.99 -5.16
N ILE A 36 4.25 4.98 -5.29
CA ILE A 36 3.60 4.79 -6.60
C ILE A 36 4.02 5.89 -7.57
N ALA A 37 4.09 7.14 -7.13
CA ALA A 37 4.53 8.25 -7.97
C ALA A 37 6.01 8.13 -8.38
N GLU A 38 6.88 7.72 -7.45
CA GLU A 38 8.31 7.49 -7.70
C GLU A 38 8.57 6.36 -8.69
N TYR A 39 7.84 5.25 -8.56
CA TYR A 39 8.03 4.06 -9.39
C TYR A 39 7.04 3.96 -10.55
N LYS A 40 6.23 4.99 -10.82
CA LYS A 40 5.07 4.94 -11.74
C LYS A 40 5.36 4.37 -13.14
N ASP A 41 6.59 4.54 -13.62
CA ASP A 41 7.05 4.12 -14.96
C ASP A 41 7.52 2.66 -14.97
N GLN A 42 7.79 2.09 -13.79
CA GLN A 42 8.25 0.72 -13.58
C GLN A 42 7.12 -0.22 -13.12
N LEU A 43 6.02 0.36 -12.64
CA LEU A 43 4.85 -0.37 -12.16
C LEU A 43 3.89 -0.70 -13.32
N PRO A 44 3.31 -1.92 -13.35
CA PRO A 44 2.20 -2.24 -14.26
C PRO A 44 1.01 -1.29 -14.02
N ALA A 45 0.40 -0.80 -15.12
CA ALA A 45 -0.71 0.14 -15.04
C ALA A 45 -1.92 -0.42 -14.28
N ASP A 46 -2.27 -1.69 -14.52
CA ASP A 46 -3.42 -2.36 -13.89
C ASP A 46 -3.26 -2.44 -12.36
N GLU A 47 -2.08 -2.85 -11.90
CA GLU A 47 -1.79 -2.97 -10.46
C GLU A 47 -1.71 -1.59 -9.79
N ARG A 48 -1.15 -0.59 -10.49
CA ARG A 48 -1.11 0.79 -10.01
C ARG A 48 -2.51 1.36 -9.85
N GLU A 49 -3.41 1.11 -10.80
CA GLU A 49 -4.80 1.57 -10.73
C GLU A 49 -5.56 0.86 -9.60
N SER A 50 -5.35 -0.44 -9.42
CA SER A 50 -5.90 -1.22 -8.30
C SER A 50 -5.49 -0.63 -6.94
N LEU A 51 -4.21 -0.32 -6.77
CA LEU A 51 -3.69 0.31 -5.56
C LEU A 51 -4.23 1.73 -5.35
N GLY A 52 -4.36 2.52 -6.43
CA GLY A 52 -4.99 3.83 -6.38
C GLY A 52 -6.43 3.77 -5.86
N LYS A 53 -7.22 2.79 -6.32
CA LYS A 53 -8.59 2.56 -5.82
C LYS A 53 -8.61 2.20 -4.32
N GLN A 54 -7.71 1.33 -3.87
CA GLN A 54 -7.61 0.97 -2.45
C GLN A 54 -7.23 2.17 -1.57
N ILE A 55 -6.36 3.05 -2.07
CA ILE A 55 -6.00 4.30 -1.40
C ILE A 55 -7.23 5.21 -1.26
N GLU A 56 -7.98 5.41 -2.34
CA GLU A 56 -9.21 6.22 -2.32
C GLU A 56 -10.26 5.65 -1.38
N GLU A 57 -10.46 4.33 -1.39
CA GLU A 57 -11.36 3.64 -0.46
C GLU A 57 -10.93 3.84 0.99
N LEU A 58 -9.64 3.68 1.30
CA LEU A 58 -9.14 3.90 2.66
C LEU A 58 -9.29 5.37 3.08
N ARG A 59 -8.99 6.33 2.20
CA ARG A 59 -9.25 7.77 2.47
C ARG A 59 -10.73 8.04 2.74
N ALA A 60 -11.64 7.43 1.97
CA ALA A 60 -13.08 7.58 2.19
C ALA A 60 -13.49 7.03 3.57
N LYS A 61 -12.95 5.88 3.98
CA LYS A 61 -13.16 5.31 5.32
C LYS A 61 -12.65 6.21 6.43
N LEU A 62 -11.46 6.79 6.26
CA LEU A 62 -10.86 7.72 7.22
C LEU A 62 -11.67 9.02 7.36
N ASN A 63 -12.22 9.53 6.24
CA ASN A 63 -13.14 10.66 6.25
C ASN A 63 -14.47 10.32 6.94
N ASN A 64 -14.90 9.06 6.86
CA ASN A 64 -16.12 8.56 7.49
C ASN A 64 -15.85 7.77 8.79
N LYS A 65 -14.78 8.13 9.51
CA LYS A 65 -14.32 7.45 10.74
C LYS A 65 -15.37 7.31 11.85
N GLU A 66 -16.40 8.15 11.87
CA GLU A 66 -17.49 8.06 12.85
C GLU A 66 -18.45 6.88 12.57
N ASN A 67 -18.51 6.43 11.32
CA ASN A 67 -19.33 5.29 10.88
C ASN A 67 -18.51 4.01 10.62
N GLU A 68 -17.20 4.08 10.84
CA GLU A 68 -16.28 2.97 10.59
C GLU A 68 -15.79 2.35 11.90
N THR A 69 -15.54 1.05 11.86
CA THR A 69 -14.97 0.33 13.01
C THR A 69 -13.45 0.30 12.94
N VAL A 70 -12.80 0.20 14.11
CA VAL A 70 -11.34 0.03 14.21
C VAL A 70 -10.85 -1.13 13.34
N GLU A 71 -11.58 -2.26 13.35
CA GLU A 71 -11.25 -3.42 12.53
C GLU A 71 -11.37 -3.17 11.03
N SER A 72 -12.37 -2.41 10.59
CA SER A 72 -12.56 -2.06 9.18
C SER A 72 -11.38 -1.24 8.66
N ILE A 73 -11.00 -0.17 9.37
CA ILE A 73 -9.85 0.67 8.99
C ILE A 73 -8.55 -0.13 9.05
N ARG A 74 -8.35 -0.93 10.11
CA ARG A 74 -7.17 -1.79 10.27
C ARG A 74 -7.06 -2.81 9.14
N THR A 75 -8.16 -3.43 8.74
CA THR A 75 -8.17 -4.42 7.65
C THR A 75 -7.85 -3.77 6.31
N ALA A 76 -8.50 -2.64 6.00
CA ALA A 76 -8.22 -1.90 4.77
C ALA A 76 -6.76 -1.41 4.72
N THR A 77 -6.23 -0.95 5.85
CA THR A 77 -4.82 -0.54 5.99
C THR A 77 -3.85 -1.70 5.73
N ASN A 78 -4.10 -2.86 6.33
CA ASN A 78 -3.27 -4.06 6.10
C ASN A 78 -3.35 -4.53 4.64
N ASN A 79 -4.54 -4.50 4.03
CA ASN A 79 -4.72 -4.87 2.64
C ASN A 79 -3.92 -3.95 1.70
N LEU A 80 -3.99 -2.63 1.94
CA LEU A 80 -3.20 -1.65 1.19
C LEU A 80 -1.70 -1.89 1.35
N GLN A 81 -1.25 -2.17 2.57
CA GLN A 81 0.15 -2.48 2.86
C GLN A 81 0.61 -3.77 2.16
N GLN A 82 -0.22 -4.81 2.12
CA GLN A 82 0.11 -6.06 1.42
C GLN A 82 0.14 -5.87 -0.10
N ALA A 83 -0.83 -5.15 -0.65
CA ALA A 83 -0.89 -4.85 -2.08
C ALA A 83 0.33 -4.04 -2.53
N SER A 84 0.70 -3.01 -1.77
CA SER A 84 1.87 -2.18 -2.04
C SER A 84 3.17 -2.99 -2.00
N LEU A 85 3.39 -3.82 -0.98
CA LEU A 85 4.55 -4.71 -0.91
C LEU A 85 4.65 -5.64 -2.14
N LYS A 86 3.54 -6.27 -2.53
CA LYS A 86 3.49 -7.17 -3.68
C LYS A 86 3.80 -6.42 -4.98
N LEU A 87 3.28 -5.21 -5.15
CA LEU A 87 3.53 -4.40 -6.34
C LEU A 87 5.01 -4.03 -6.46
N PHE A 88 5.63 -3.56 -5.38
CA PHE A 88 7.05 -3.20 -5.39
C PHE A 88 7.96 -4.43 -5.57
N GLU A 89 7.59 -5.59 -5.02
CA GLU A 89 8.30 -6.85 -5.26
C GLU A 89 8.25 -7.25 -6.74
N LEU A 90 7.08 -7.16 -7.37
CA LEU A 90 6.91 -7.45 -8.80
C LEU A 90 7.72 -6.49 -9.67
N ALA A 91 7.72 -5.19 -9.33
CA ALA A 91 8.50 -4.18 -10.03
C ALA A 91 10.00 -4.48 -9.97
N TYR A 92 10.50 -4.82 -8.78
CA TYR A 92 11.91 -5.16 -8.58
C TYR A 92 12.31 -6.44 -9.34
N LYS A 93 11.47 -7.48 -9.30
CA LYS A 93 11.69 -8.72 -10.06
C LYS A 93 11.68 -8.47 -11.58
N LYS A 94 10.77 -7.64 -12.07
CA LYS A 94 10.69 -7.28 -13.49
C LYS A 94 11.94 -6.52 -13.94
N MET A 95 12.38 -5.54 -13.15
CA MET A 95 13.60 -4.78 -13.45
C MET A 95 14.86 -5.67 -13.46
N ALA A 96 15.00 -6.58 -12.50
CA ALA A 96 16.10 -7.55 -12.48
C ALA A 96 16.08 -8.51 -13.69
N SER A 97 14.89 -8.85 -14.17
CA SER A 97 14.71 -9.72 -15.34
C SER A 97 15.06 -9.01 -16.64
N ASP A 98 14.62 -7.75 -16.82
CA ASP A 98 14.92 -6.94 -18.00
C ASP A 98 16.40 -6.55 -18.12
N GLN A 99 17.12 -6.42 -16.99
CA GLN A 99 18.56 -6.18 -17.02
C GLN A 99 19.36 -7.40 -17.53
N SER A 100 18.83 -8.61 -17.38
CA SER A 100 19.48 -9.85 -17.84
C SER A 100 19.26 -10.14 -19.33
N SER A 101 18.21 -9.59 -19.95
CA SER A 101 17.90 -9.75 -21.37
C SER A 101 18.67 -8.75 -22.25
N SER A 102 19.01 -7.57 -21.73
CA SER A 102 19.74 -6.54 -22.51
C SER A 102 21.22 -6.87 -22.79
N THR A 103 21.84 -7.81 -22.05
CA THR A 103 23.25 -8.22 -22.27
C THR A 103 23.41 -9.31 -23.34
N LYS A 104 22.32 -10.01 -23.74
CA LYS A 104 22.41 -11.07 -24.77
C LYS A 104 22.20 -10.60 -26.21
N SER A 105 21.65 -9.41 -26.41
CA SER A 105 21.33 -8.90 -27.75
C SER A 105 22.53 -8.25 -28.47
N ASP A 106 23.58 -7.87 -27.76
CA ASP A 106 24.75 -7.18 -28.34
C ASP A 106 25.81 -8.14 -28.92
N GLN A 107 25.86 -9.40 -28.46
CA GLN A 107 26.86 -10.39 -28.93
C GLN A 107 26.47 -11.13 -30.22
N SER A 108 25.28 -10.89 -30.77
CA SER A 108 24.76 -11.64 -31.94
C SER A 108 25.03 -10.93 -33.27
N SER A 109 25.41 -9.65 -33.27
CA SER A 109 25.62 -8.82 -34.46
C SER A 109 27.06 -8.76 -34.97
N GLU A 110 28.05 -9.32 -34.24
CA GLU A 110 29.47 -9.19 -34.57
C GLU A 110 30.14 -10.51 -35.01
N LYS A 111 29.42 -11.38 -35.72
CA LYS A 111 29.98 -12.62 -36.29
C LYS A 111 29.56 -12.96 -37.73
N GLN A 112 29.07 -11.97 -38.48
CA GLN A 112 28.64 -12.15 -39.87
C GLN A 112 29.22 -11.10 -40.83
N GLN A 113 30.47 -10.66 -40.64
CA GLN A 113 31.23 -10.00 -41.70
C GLN A 113 32.70 -9.90 -41.29
N THR A 114 33.50 -10.87 -41.74
CA THR A 114 34.91 -10.78 -42.21
C THR A 114 35.49 -12.18 -42.33
#